data_AF-A0A3D2MJB7-F1
#
_entry.id   AF-A0A3D2MJB7-F1
#
_cell.length_a   1.000
_cell.length_b   1.000
_cell.length_c   1.000
_cell.angle_alpha   90.00
_cell.angle_beta   90.00
_cell.angle_gamma   90.00
#
_symmetry.space_group_name_H-M   'P 1'
#
loop_
_entity.id
_entity.type
_entity.pdbx_description
1 polymer ?
#
loop_
_entity_poly.entity_id
_entity_poly.type
_entity_poly.pdbx_seq_one_letter_code
_entity_poly.pdbx_strand_id
1 'polypeptide(L)' 'KLTVWLTSQAPHVHRTLFAIVAGLPEHRIRIISPDVGGGFGNKVPIYPGYVCAVVASLTTGKPVKWIE' A
#
# COMPACT_ATOMS: atom_id res chain seq x y z
N LYS A 1 11.17 -0.48 7.86
CA LYS A 1 10.13 -1.55 7.87
C LYS A 1 8.80 -0.86 7.66
N LEU A 2 8.01 -1.25 6.66
CA LEU A 2 6.74 -0.62 6.28
C LEU A 2 5.61 -1.65 6.40
N THR A 3 4.48 -1.27 7.00
CA THR A 3 3.26 -2.09 7.00
C THR A 3 2.13 -1.26 6.41
N VAL A 4 1.46 -1.78 5.39
CA VAL A 4 0.36 -1.10 4.70
C VAL A 4 -0.90 -1.96 4.79
N TRP A 5 -1.95 -1.38 5.34
CA TRP A 5 -3.31 -1.92 5.24
C TRP A 5 -3.97 -1.24 4.07
N LEU A 6 -4.41 -1.99 3.07
CA LEU A 6 -5.07 -1.41 1.90
C LEU A 6 -6.13 -2.35 1.32
N THR A 7 -7.05 -1.75 0.58
CA THR A 7 -8.08 -2.42 -0.19
C THR A 7 -7.52 -2.92 -1.52
N SER A 8 -6.74 -4.00 -1.51
CA SER A 8 -6.09 -4.55 -2.73
C SER A 8 -6.55 -5.96 -3.09
N GLN A 9 -6.75 -6.20 -4.38
CA GLN A 9 -6.97 -7.52 -5.00
C GLN A 9 -5.65 -8.21 -5.43
N ALA A 10 -4.51 -7.52 -5.35
CA ALA A 10 -3.20 -8.05 -5.74
C ALA A 10 -2.10 -7.62 -4.74
N PRO A 11 -2.20 -7.99 -3.45
CA PRO A 11 -1.34 -7.45 -2.39
C PRO A 11 0.16 -7.75 -2.59
N HIS A 12 0.51 -8.90 -3.17
CA HIS A 12 1.90 -9.23 -3.47
C HIS A 12 2.50 -8.33 -4.56
N VAL A 13 1.74 -8.02 -5.61
CA VAL A 13 2.17 -7.08 -6.66
C VAL A 13 2.33 -5.66 -6.10
N HIS A 14 1.42 -5.25 -5.23
CA HIS A 14 1.52 -3.96 -4.55
C HIS A 14 2.78 -3.89 -3.67
N ARG A 15 3.13 -4.99 -2.99
CA ARG A 15 4.36 -5.06 -2.17
C ARG A 15 5.61 -4.82 -3.02
N THR A 16 5.71 -5.45 -4.18
CA THR A 16 6.83 -5.25 -5.11
C THR A 16 6.90 -3.79 -5.59
N LEU A 17 5.77 -3.19 -5.96
CA LEU A 17 5.78 -1.78 -6.40
C LEU A 17 6.15 -0.82 -5.26
N PHE A 18 5.63 -1.03 -4.05
CA PHE A 18 6.01 -0.21 -2.90
C PHE A 18 7.49 -0.37 -2.53
N ALA A 19 8.09 -1.55 -2.77
CA ALA A 19 9.53 -1.74 -2.59
C ALA A 19 10.34 -0.81 -3.52
N ILE A 20 9.94 -0.74 -4.79
CA ILE A 20 10.55 0.13 -5.79
C ILE A 20 10.37 1.60 -5.42
N VAL A 21 9.14 2.03 -5.12
CA VAL A 21 8.82 3.45 -4.85
C VAL A 21 9.42 3.93 -3.53
N ALA A 22 9.41 3.09 -2.48
CA ALA A 22 9.93 3.46 -1.17
C ALA A 22 11.45 3.29 -1.04
N GLY A 23 12.13 2.67 -2.03
CA GLY A 23 13.55 2.30 -1.93
C GLY A 23 13.84 1.33 -0.79
N LEU A 24 12.86 0.50 -0.40
CA LEU A 24 12.98 -0.45 0.70
C LEU A 24 13.08 -1.88 0.16
N PRO A 25 13.93 -2.75 0.77
CA PRO A 25 13.91 -4.16 0.44
C PRO A 25 12.52 -4.77 0.66
N GLU A 26 12.05 -5.59 -0.28
CA GLU A 26 10.67 -6.10 -0.29
C GLU A 26 10.32 -6.88 1.00
N HIS A 27 11.28 -7.62 1.56
CA HIS A 27 11.11 -8.35 2.82
C HIS A 27 10.88 -7.44 4.04
N ARG A 28 11.17 -6.14 3.94
CA ARG A 28 10.86 -5.13 4.98
C ARG A 28 9.48 -4.49 4.80
N ILE A 29 8.72 -4.88 3.78
CA ILE A 29 7.38 -4.40 3.49
C ILE A 29 6.36 -5.52 3.74
N ARG A 30 5.34 -5.21 4.54
CA ARG A 30 4.18 -6.08 4.75
C ARG A 30 2.94 -5.40 4.21
N ILE A 31 2.26 -6.08 3.29
CA ILE A 31 0.97 -5.66 2.76
C ILE A 31 -0.12 -6.54 3.36
N ILE A 32 -1.17 -5.91 3.87
CA ILE A 32 -2.31 -6.60 4.46
C ILE A 32 -3.59 -6.11 3.77
N SER A 33 -4.25 -7.01 3.06
CA SER A 33 -5.61 -6.78 2.55
C SER A 33 -6.61 -7.35 3.58
N PRO A 34 -7.32 -6.51 4.36
CA PRO A 34 -8.39 -6.97 5.25
C PRO A 34 -9.63 -7.37 4.44
N ASP A 35 -10.76 -7.60 5.11
CA ASP A 35 -12.04 -7.78 4.42
C ASP A 35 -12.32 -6.58 3.49
N VAL A 36 -12.57 -6.89 2.22
CA VAL A 36 -12.80 -5.89 1.17
C VAL A 36 -14.27 -5.96 0.74
N GLY A 37 -15.02 -4.87 0.95
CA GLY A 37 -16.42 -4.73 0.51
C GLY A 37 -16.56 -4.60 -1.01
N GLY A 38 -16.21 -5.65 -1.76
CA GLY A 38 -16.24 -5.70 -3.22
C GLY A 38 -15.05 -5.04 -3.89
N GLY A 39 -14.57 -5.66 -4.97
CA GLY A 39 -13.45 -5.17 -5.79
C GLY A 39 -13.83 -5.00 -7.26
N PHE A 40 -14.38 -6.04 -7.88
CA PHE A 40 -14.86 -6.03 -9.28
C PHE A 40 -13.81 -5.50 -10.29
N GLY A 41 -12.52 -5.65 -9.99
CA GLY A 41 -11.42 -5.13 -10.81
C GLY A 41 -10.95 -3.73 -10.40
N ASN A 42 -11.78 -2.97 -9.69
CA ASN A 42 -11.47 -1.60 -9.26
C ASN A 42 -10.38 -1.53 -8.18
N LYS A 43 -10.07 -2.65 -7.50
CA LYS A 43 -9.04 -2.70 -6.44
C LYS A 43 -7.77 -3.45 -6.87
N VAL A 44 -7.59 -3.63 -8.18
CA VAL A 44 -6.36 -4.17 -8.79
C VAL A 44 -5.31 -3.08 -9.05
N PRO A 45 -5.65 -1.88 -9.55
CA PRO A 45 -4.66 -0.84 -9.83
C PRO A 45 -4.06 -0.22 -8.58
N ILE A 46 -2.91 0.43 -8.74
CA ILE A 46 -2.33 1.28 -7.70
C ILE A 46 -2.80 2.71 -7.92
N TYR A 47 -3.59 3.21 -6.99
CA TYR A 47 -4.05 4.59 -7.02
C TYR A 47 -2.98 5.55 -6.46
N PRO A 48 -2.91 6.79 -6.97
CA PRO A 48 -1.98 7.80 -6.48
C PRO A 48 -2.10 8.04 -4.97
N GLY A 49 -3.32 7.97 -4.41
CA GLY A 49 -3.54 8.13 -2.97
C GLY A 49 -2.82 7.06 -2.12
N TYR A 50 -2.67 5.83 -2.60
CA TYR A 50 -1.88 4.81 -1.90
C TYR A 50 -0.40 5.20 -1.83
N VAL A 51 0.14 5.71 -2.93
CA VAL A 51 1.53 6.15 -3.02
C VAL A 51 1.76 7.36 -2.12
N CYS A 52 0.88 8.37 -2.18
CA CYS A 52 0.96 9.55 -1.33
C CYS A 52 0.88 9.18 0.16
N ALA A 53 0.01 8.25 0.56
CA ALA A 53 -0.09 7.80 1.94
C ALA A 53 1.19 7.10 2.42
N VAL A 54 1.78 6.24 1.57
CA VAL A 54 3.05 5.55 1.88
C VAL A 54 4.19 6.56 2.02
N VAL A 55 4.35 7.47 1.06
CA VAL A 55 5.40 8.50 1.11
C VAL A 55 5.21 9.41 2.32
N ALA A 56 3.99 9.89 2.58
CA ALA A 56 3.71 10.70 3.77
C ALA A 56 4.03 9.97 5.08
N SER A 57 3.72 8.67 5.18
CA SER A 57 4.05 7.87 6.35
C SER A 57 5.57 7.71 6.55
N LEU A 58 6.31 7.49 5.46
CA LEU A 58 7.77 7.40 5.50
C LEU A 58 8.43 8.74 5.87
N THR A 59 7.93 9.85 5.32
CA THR A 59 8.46 11.20 5.59
C THR A 59 8.17 11.66 7.01
N THR A 60 6.98 11.38 7.53
CA THR A 60 6.56 11.85 8.86
C THR A 60 6.91 10.90 9.99
N GLY A 61 7.24 9.64 9.68
CA GLY A 61 7.42 8.58 10.66
C GLY A 61 6.14 8.19 11.41
N LYS A 62 4.97 8.62 10.94
CA LYS A 62 3.67 8.39 11.58
C LYS A 62 2.74 7.56 10.69
N PRO A 63 1.77 6.83 11.26
CA PRO A 63 0.73 6.19 10.46
C PRO A 63 -0.11 7.23 9.70
N VAL A 64 -0.38 6.95 8.43
CA VAL A 64 -1.23 7.79 7.57
C VAL A 64 -2.42 6.96 7.08
N LYS A 65 -3.63 7.50 7.21
CA LYS A 65 -4.86 6.90 6.68
C LYS A 65 -5.34 7.71 5.50
N TRP A 66 -5.62 7.04 4.39
CA TRP A 66 -6.28 7.62 3.22
C TRP A 66 -7.53 6.79 2.90
N ILE A 67 -8.65 7.48 2.70
CA ILE A 67 -9.93 6.96 2.22
C ILE A 67 -10.44 8.03 1.24
N GLU A 68 -10.85 7.61 0.04
CA GLU A 68 -11.51 8.47 -0.95
C GLU A 68 -13.01 8.60 -0.71
#